data_AF-A0A2U8TX81-F1
#
_entry.id   AF-A0A2U8TX81-F1
#
_cell.length_a   1.000
_cell.length_b   1.000
_cell.length_c   1.000
_cell.angle_alpha   90.00
_cell.angle_beta   90.00
_cell.angle_gamma   90.00
#
_symmetry.space_group_name_H-M   'P 1'
#
loop_
_entity.id
_entity.type
_entity.pdbx_description
1 polymer ?
#
loop_
_entity_poly.entity_id
_entity_poly.type
_entity_poly.pdbx_seq_one_letter_code
_entity_poly.pdbx_strand_id
1 'polypeptide(L)'
;MRHRGAHFWLWTNTRLPHHIHEEVLSDGVQVEVQARVGQEGMTQVFIGIYADSGWAICEEFHNRGAEEYYCIALKWGAQRARELVADTQAFVAPHRVQLTLGTVITDEPTLALRRMEMTERERLKIRSEDAWSEYLAAKAAMLELMRATKVDPTVWADHKERLRQAIDRRISVQRAYLR
;
A
#
# COMPACT_ATOMS: atom_id res chain seq x y z
N MET A 1 15.60 -5.93 -18.62
CA MET A 1 16.01 -4.92 -19.64
C MET A 1 15.37 -3.59 -19.22
N ARG A 2 16.08 -2.45 -19.30
CA ARG A 2 15.52 -1.16 -18.85
C ARG A 2 14.64 -0.53 -19.94
N HIS A 3 13.45 -0.10 -19.57
CA HIS A 3 12.50 0.62 -20.43
C HIS A 3 12.78 2.13 -20.33
N ARG A 4 13.58 2.65 -21.28
CA ARG A 4 14.05 4.04 -21.29
C ARG A 4 12.93 5.03 -21.63
N GLY A 5 12.84 6.11 -20.86
CA GLY A 5 11.91 7.21 -21.07
C GLY A 5 12.46 8.31 -21.98
N ALA A 6 11.67 9.37 -22.13
CA ALA A 6 11.99 10.48 -23.04
C ALA A 6 13.25 11.26 -22.63
N HIS A 7 13.49 11.43 -21.32
CA HIS A 7 14.67 12.16 -20.83
C HIS A 7 15.97 11.45 -21.19
N PHE A 8 16.01 10.11 -21.13
CA PHE A 8 17.16 9.36 -21.62
C PHE A 8 17.43 9.63 -23.09
N TRP A 9 16.40 9.59 -23.95
CA TRP A 9 16.56 9.78 -25.39
C TRP A 9 16.91 11.22 -25.79
N LEU A 10 16.42 12.21 -25.04
CA LEU A 10 16.81 13.61 -25.22
C LEU A 10 18.25 13.86 -24.79
N TRP A 11 18.70 13.17 -23.76
CA TRP A 11 20.06 13.33 -23.27
C TRP A 11 21.06 12.54 -24.13
N THR A 12 20.80 11.28 -24.49
CA THR A 12 21.80 10.37 -25.08
C THR A 12 22.47 10.93 -26.35
N ASN A 13 23.79 10.73 -26.46
CA ASN A 13 24.58 11.12 -27.64
C ASN A 13 25.77 10.17 -27.78
N THR A 14 25.71 9.29 -28.78
CA THR A 14 26.70 8.23 -29.00
C THR A 14 28.09 8.73 -29.41
N ARG A 15 28.20 10.01 -29.81
CA ARG A 15 29.48 10.63 -30.19
C ARG A 15 30.26 11.16 -29.00
N LEU A 16 29.63 11.24 -27.83
CA LEU A 16 30.24 11.76 -26.61
C LEU A 16 30.60 10.58 -25.69
N PRO A 17 31.86 10.42 -25.29
CA PRO A 17 32.22 9.44 -24.27
C PRO A 17 31.54 9.81 -22.96
N HIS A 18 31.10 8.81 -22.23
CA HIS A 18 30.48 8.97 -20.93
C HIS A 18 31.00 7.92 -19.96
N HIS A 19 30.94 8.25 -18.68
CA HIS A 19 31.21 7.34 -17.58
C HIS A 19 29.89 6.94 -16.93
N ILE A 20 29.80 5.69 -16.49
CA ILE A 20 28.59 5.13 -15.90
C ILE A 20 28.88 4.71 -14.46
N HIS A 21 27.93 4.99 -13.57
CA HIS A 21 27.81 4.38 -12.27
C HIS A 21 26.46 3.68 -12.20
N GLU A 22 26.46 2.40 -11.88
CA GLU A 22 25.24 1.62 -11.67
C GLU A 22 25.23 1.04 -10.25
N GLU A 23 24.08 1.07 -9.61
CA GLU A 23 23.85 0.38 -8.35
C GLU A 23 22.45 -0.25 -8.33
N VAL A 24 22.30 -1.32 -7.55
CA VAL A 24 21.00 -1.95 -7.27
C VAL A 24 20.76 -1.86 -5.78
N LEU A 25 19.65 -1.25 -5.40
CA LEU A 25 19.26 -1.03 -4.01
C LEU A 25 18.65 -2.33 -3.43
N SER A 26 18.48 -2.37 -2.10
CA SER A 26 18.02 -3.58 -1.39
C SER A 26 16.59 -4.01 -1.75
N ASP A 27 15.78 -3.09 -2.26
CA ASP A 27 14.41 -3.32 -2.75
C ASP A 27 14.35 -3.74 -4.23
N GLY A 28 15.52 -3.89 -4.89
CA GLY A 28 15.62 -4.25 -6.29
C GLY A 28 15.52 -3.07 -7.27
N VAL A 29 15.34 -1.84 -6.75
CA VAL A 29 15.41 -0.62 -7.57
C VAL A 29 16.81 -0.46 -8.15
N GLN A 30 16.88 -0.19 -9.45
CA GLN A 30 18.12 -0.02 -10.19
C GLN A 30 18.36 1.46 -10.44
N VAL A 31 19.54 1.94 -10.07
CA VAL A 31 19.99 3.30 -10.31
C VAL A 31 21.10 3.29 -11.34
N GLU A 32 20.99 4.16 -12.33
CA GLU A 32 22.00 4.40 -13.33
C GLU A 32 22.29 5.89 -13.43
N VAL A 33 23.55 6.24 -13.26
CA VAL A 33 24.04 7.60 -13.36
C VAL A 33 25.09 7.64 -14.44
N GLN A 34 24.91 8.51 -15.42
CA GLN A 34 25.89 8.71 -16.48
C GLN A 34 26.41 10.13 -16.45
N ALA A 35 27.71 10.33 -16.57
CA ALA A 35 28.33 11.65 -16.67
C ALA A 35 29.13 11.77 -17.97
N ARG A 36 29.04 12.93 -18.62
CA ARG A 36 29.78 13.24 -19.85
C ARG A 36 30.12 14.71 -19.93
N VAL A 37 31.04 15.08 -20.80
CA VAL A 37 31.26 16.47 -21.21
C VAL A 37 30.46 16.72 -22.49
N GLY A 38 29.59 17.74 -22.46
CA GLY A 38 28.83 18.19 -23.63
C GLY A 38 29.71 18.89 -24.65
N GLN A 39 29.15 19.21 -25.82
CA GLN A 39 29.91 19.91 -26.88
C GLN A 39 30.37 21.32 -26.46
N GLU A 40 29.66 21.95 -25.52
CA GLU A 40 30.00 23.26 -24.95
C GLU A 40 31.04 23.16 -23.81
N GLY A 41 31.62 21.97 -23.57
CA GLY A 41 32.60 21.76 -22.49
C GLY A 41 31.99 21.60 -21.10
N MET A 42 30.66 21.70 -20.97
CA MET A 42 29.97 21.54 -19.68
C MET A 42 29.83 20.07 -19.30
N THR A 43 30.16 19.73 -18.06
CA THR A 43 29.84 18.41 -17.50
C THR A 43 28.33 18.28 -17.34
N GLN A 44 27.77 17.25 -17.95
CA GLN A 44 26.37 16.88 -17.90
C GLN A 44 26.22 15.54 -17.19
N VAL A 45 25.14 15.38 -16.46
CA VAL A 45 24.82 14.14 -15.77
C VAL A 45 23.39 13.73 -16.08
N PHE A 46 23.20 12.45 -16.38
CA PHE A 46 21.90 11.80 -16.49
C PHE A 46 21.71 10.86 -15.31
N ILE A 47 20.49 10.80 -14.80
CA ILE A 47 20.08 9.97 -13.68
C ILE A 47 18.83 9.21 -14.13
N GLY A 48 18.90 7.88 -14.10
CA GLY A 48 17.76 7.00 -14.35
C GLY A 48 17.52 6.08 -13.16
N ILE A 49 16.28 6.03 -12.70
CA ILE A 49 15.82 5.16 -11.61
C ILE A 49 14.77 4.22 -12.21
N TYR A 50 15.01 2.92 -12.07
CA TYR A 50 14.18 1.88 -12.68
C TYR A 50 13.73 0.88 -11.63
N ALA A 51 12.48 0.42 -11.74
CA ALA A 51 11.98 -0.68 -10.95
C ALA A 51 12.73 -1.99 -11.27
N ASP A 52 12.57 -3.00 -10.42
CA ASP A 52 13.09 -4.37 -10.63
C ASP A 52 12.65 -4.96 -11.99
N SER A 53 11.42 -4.65 -12.41
CA SER A 53 10.81 -4.97 -13.70
C SER A 53 11.45 -4.25 -14.89
N GLY A 54 12.30 -3.25 -14.64
CA GLY A 54 12.97 -2.43 -15.64
C GLY A 54 12.19 -1.19 -16.09
N TRP A 55 10.97 -0.95 -15.58
CA TRP A 55 10.21 0.27 -15.87
C TRP A 55 10.85 1.50 -15.24
N ALA A 56 10.88 2.62 -15.98
CA ALA A 56 11.37 3.89 -15.45
C ALA A 56 10.43 4.41 -14.35
N ILE A 57 10.99 4.64 -13.16
CA ILE A 57 10.33 5.33 -12.05
C ILE A 57 10.54 6.84 -12.22
N CYS A 58 11.79 7.24 -12.47
CA CYS A 58 12.18 8.63 -12.69
C CYS A 58 13.41 8.70 -13.58
N GLU A 59 13.46 9.70 -14.46
CA GLU A 59 14.64 10.04 -15.25
C GLU A 59 14.83 11.56 -15.20
N GLU A 60 16.05 12.02 -14.98
CA GLU A 60 16.43 13.44 -14.99
C GLU A 60 17.80 13.63 -15.66
N PHE A 61 18.08 14.83 -16.15
CA PHE A 61 19.44 15.22 -16.53
C PHE A 61 19.73 16.67 -16.14
N HIS A 62 21.01 16.95 -15.83
CA HIS A 62 21.46 18.22 -15.27
C HIS A 62 22.78 18.66 -15.89
N ASN A 63 22.97 19.98 -16.04
CA ASN A 63 24.26 20.59 -16.35
C ASN A 63 24.94 21.00 -15.04
N ARG A 64 26.17 20.55 -14.82
CA ARG A 64 26.90 20.72 -13.55
C ARG A 64 27.97 21.82 -13.55
N GLY A 65 28.58 22.09 -14.71
CA GLY A 65 29.60 23.14 -14.87
C GLY A 65 30.78 22.69 -15.74
N ALA A 66 31.55 23.63 -16.27
CA ALA A 66 32.65 23.37 -17.22
C ALA A 66 33.89 22.71 -16.60
N GLU A 67 34.07 22.83 -15.29
CA GLU A 67 35.29 22.39 -14.60
C GLU A 67 35.05 21.24 -13.62
N GLU A 68 33.83 20.70 -13.57
CA GLU A 68 33.52 19.61 -12.66
C GLU A 68 34.00 18.27 -13.22
N TYR A 69 34.85 17.59 -12.46
CA TYR A 69 35.33 16.25 -12.78
C TYR A 69 34.21 15.20 -12.79
N TYR A 70 34.30 14.22 -13.69
CA TYR A 70 33.32 13.13 -13.81
C TYR A 70 33.03 12.42 -12.49
N CYS A 71 34.06 12.16 -11.69
CA CYS A 71 33.88 11.46 -10.42
C CYS A 71 33.04 12.27 -9.41
N ILE A 72 33.09 13.60 -9.47
CA ILE A 72 32.26 14.48 -8.63
C ILE A 72 30.83 14.48 -9.16
N ALA A 73 30.65 14.63 -10.48
CA ALA A 73 29.34 14.60 -11.12
C ALA A 73 28.62 13.27 -10.92
N LEU A 74 29.32 12.13 -11.02
CA LEU A 74 28.77 10.80 -10.76
C LEU A 74 28.40 10.61 -9.29
N LYS A 75 29.26 11.03 -8.35
CA LYS A 75 28.94 10.98 -6.92
C LYS A 75 27.71 11.82 -6.58
N TRP A 76 27.64 13.02 -7.15
CA TRP A 76 26.47 13.88 -7.01
C TRP A 76 25.22 13.23 -7.59
N GLY A 77 25.31 12.66 -8.81
CA GLY A 77 24.17 12.00 -9.44
C GLY A 77 23.69 10.76 -8.66
N ALA A 78 24.61 9.98 -8.07
CA ALA A 78 24.26 8.85 -7.21
C ALA A 78 23.57 9.32 -5.93
N GLN A 79 24.07 10.39 -5.31
CA GLN A 79 23.43 10.99 -4.14
C GLN A 79 22.03 11.52 -4.47
N ARG A 80 21.88 12.25 -5.59
CA ARG A 80 20.60 12.75 -6.07
C ARG A 80 19.61 11.61 -6.39
N ALA A 81 20.09 10.52 -6.96
CA ALA A 81 19.26 9.35 -7.20
C ALA A 81 18.71 8.76 -5.89
N ARG A 82 19.52 8.67 -4.84
CA ARG A 82 19.07 8.19 -3.52
C ARG A 82 18.07 9.13 -2.86
N GLU A 83 18.26 10.44 -3.00
CA GLU A 83 17.28 11.43 -2.55
C GLU A 83 15.95 11.25 -3.29
N LEU A 84 15.98 11.12 -4.62
CA LEU A 84 14.78 10.85 -5.42
C LEU A 84 14.11 9.55 -5.01
N VAL A 85 14.87 8.47 -4.78
CA VAL A 85 14.31 7.20 -4.30
C VAL A 85 13.65 7.40 -2.92
N ALA A 86 14.30 8.10 -1.99
CA ALA A 86 13.73 8.37 -0.67
C ALA A 86 12.45 9.23 -0.75
N ASP A 87 12.41 10.21 -1.67
CA ASP A 87 11.24 11.06 -1.91
C ASP A 87 10.09 10.29 -2.58
N THR A 88 10.40 9.31 -3.43
CA THR A 88 9.41 8.51 -4.16
C THR A 88 8.94 7.30 -3.35
N GLN A 89 9.73 6.84 -2.38
CA GLN A 89 9.31 5.80 -1.46
C GLN A 89 8.12 6.32 -0.66
N ALA A 90 6.98 5.62 -0.78
CA ALA A 90 5.87 5.84 0.12
C ALA A 90 6.39 5.79 1.55
N PHE A 91 6.05 6.79 2.37
CA PHE A 91 6.43 6.80 3.78
C PHE A 91 6.07 5.47 4.43
N VAL A 92 7.08 4.62 4.62
CA VAL A 92 6.96 3.40 5.42
C VAL A 92 7.36 3.83 6.81
N ALA A 93 6.35 4.12 7.65
CA ALA A 93 6.59 4.34 9.06
C ALA A 93 7.49 3.21 9.59
N PRO A 94 8.65 3.50 10.22
CA PRO A 94 9.58 2.48 10.70
C PRO A 94 8.92 1.49 11.69
N HIS A 95 7.79 1.90 12.24
CA HIS A 95 6.79 1.08 12.91
C HIS A 95 5.60 0.94 11.96
N ARG A 96 5.35 -0.30 11.51
CA ARG A 96 4.17 -0.74 10.75
C ARG A 96 2.96 0.18 11.01
N VAL A 97 2.52 0.88 9.97
CA VAL A 97 1.44 1.88 9.97
C VAL A 97 0.35 1.55 11.00
N GLN A 98 0.47 2.13 12.19
CA GLN A 98 -0.51 2.03 13.25
C GLN A 98 -1.52 3.16 13.01
N LEU A 99 -2.48 2.90 12.12
CA LEU A 99 -3.58 3.84 11.91
C LEU A 99 -4.42 3.85 13.19
N THR A 100 -4.45 5.01 13.82
CA THR A 100 -5.14 5.40 15.06
C THR A 100 -4.34 5.19 16.36
N LEU A 101 -3.91 6.33 16.93
CA LEU A 101 -3.69 6.47 18.38
C LEU A 101 -5.05 6.29 19.06
N GLY A 102 -5.46 5.04 19.26
CA GLY A 102 -6.47 4.69 20.24
C GLY A 102 -5.89 4.78 21.65
N THR A 103 -6.76 4.99 22.64
CA THR A 103 -6.43 4.85 24.06
C THR A 103 -5.57 3.60 24.30
N VAL A 104 -4.51 3.72 25.12
CA VAL A 104 -3.62 2.60 25.47
C VAL A 104 -4.47 1.43 25.92
N ILE A 105 -4.53 0.39 25.10
CA ILE A 105 -5.23 -0.84 25.43
C ILE A 105 -4.28 -1.63 26.33
N THR A 106 -4.56 -1.61 27.63
CA THR A 106 -3.85 -2.40 28.64
C THR A 106 -4.38 -3.83 28.76
N ASP A 107 -5.50 -4.13 28.07
CA ASP A 107 -6.14 -5.43 28.06
C ASP A 107 -5.40 -6.39 27.08
N GLU A 108 -4.72 -7.37 27.66
CA GLU A 108 -3.92 -8.39 26.96
C GLU A 108 -4.71 -9.17 25.89
N PRO A 109 -5.97 -9.63 26.11
CA PRO A 109 -6.72 -10.32 25.06
C PRO A 109 -7.06 -9.39 23.89
N THR A 110 -7.35 -8.11 24.14
CA THR A 110 -7.61 -7.13 23.08
C THR A 110 -6.34 -6.80 22.27
N LEU A 111 -5.18 -6.77 22.92
CA LEU A 111 -3.87 -6.68 22.25
C LEU A 111 -3.56 -7.93 21.41
N ALA A 112 -3.85 -9.12 21.92
CA ALA A 112 -3.65 -10.39 21.21
C ALA A 112 -4.52 -10.49 19.94
N LEU A 113 -5.79 -10.08 20.03
CA LEU A 113 -6.71 -10.05 18.89
C LEU A 113 -6.28 -9.10 17.77
N ARG A 114 -5.57 -8.01 18.10
CA ARG A 114 -5.06 -7.03 17.12
C ARG A 114 -3.71 -7.41 16.53
N ARG A 115 -2.89 -8.19 17.25
CA ARG A 115 -1.58 -8.67 16.77
C ARG A 115 -1.69 -9.87 15.85
N MET A 116 -2.80 -10.60 15.89
CA MET A 116 -3.07 -11.69 14.97
C MET A 116 -3.59 -11.14 13.64
N GLU A 117 -2.83 -11.30 12.56
CA GLU A 117 -3.41 -11.29 11.22
C GLU A 117 -4.39 -12.45 11.14
N MET A 118 -5.65 -12.18 11.49
CA MET A 118 -6.67 -13.21 11.65
C MET A 118 -6.74 -14.03 10.37
N THR A 119 -6.51 -15.33 10.52
CA THR A 119 -6.67 -16.31 9.44
C THR A 119 -8.11 -16.25 8.94
N GLU A 120 -8.33 -16.63 7.70
CA GLU A 120 -9.67 -16.64 7.10
C GLU A 120 -10.68 -17.43 7.95
N ARG A 121 -10.24 -18.53 8.57
CA ARG A 121 -11.04 -19.35 9.47
C ARG A 121 -11.48 -18.61 10.73
N GLU A 122 -10.60 -17.83 11.33
CA GLU A 122 -10.92 -17.03 12.53
C GLU A 122 -11.87 -15.88 12.20
N ARG A 123 -11.73 -15.27 11.02
CA ARG A 123 -12.71 -14.28 10.50
C ARG A 123 -14.07 -14.91 10.28
N LEU A 124 -14.13 -16.12 9.73
CA LEU A 124 -15.38 -16.84 9.54
C LEU A 124 -16.03 -17.25 10.87
N LYS A 125 -15.22 -17.62 11.88
CA LYS A 125 -15.71 -17.90 13.24
C LYS A 125 -16.38 -16.67 13.86
N ILE A 126 -15.71 -15.51 13.83
CA ILE A 126 -16.28 -14.25 14.35
C ILE A 126 -17.57 -13.90 13.61
N ARG A 127 -17.56 -13.95 12.27
CA ARG A 127 -18.78 -13.69 11.48
C ARG A 127 -19.93 -14.63 11.85
N SER A 128 -19.62 -15.89 12.17
CA SER A 128 -20.62 -16.87 12.59
C SER A 128 -21.19 -16.53 13.97
N GLU A 129 -20.36 -16.10 14.91
CA GLU A 129 -20.76 -15.66 16.25
C GLU A 129 -21.60 -14.38 16.20
N ASP A 130 -21.21 -13.41 15.35
CA ASP A 130 -21.97 -12.18 15.11
C ASP A 130 -23.35 -12.48 14.53
N ALA A 131 -23.42 -13.29 13.46
CA ALA A 131 -24.68 -13.65 12.82
C ALA A 131 -25.61 -14.44 13.76
N TRP A 132 -25.06 -15.25 14.67
CA TRP A 132 -25.83 -15.92 15.71
C TRP A 132 -26.41 -14.94 16.73
N SER A 133 -25.61 -13.96 17.16
CA SER A 133 -26.02 -12.91 18.10
C SER A 133 -27.12 -12.02 17.51
N GLU A 134 -26.98 -11.62 16.24
CA GLU A 134 -27.99 -10.85 15.50
C GLU A 134 -29.34 -11.62 15.43
N TYR A 135 -29.30 -12.92 15.13
CA TYR A 135 -30.49 -13.78 15.11
C TYR A 135 -31.16 -13.87 16.49
N LEU A 136 -30.38 -14.08 17.56
CA LEU A 136 -30.93 -14.14 18.92
C LEU A 136 -31.59 -12.82 19.32
N ALA A 137 -30.97 -11.69 18.99
CA ALA A 137 -31.53 -10.36 19.26
C ALA A 137 -32.83 -10.11 18.47
N ALA A 138 -32.86 -10.43 17.17
CA ALA A 138 -34.05 -10.28 16.34
C ALA A 138 -35.19 -11.20 16.81
N LYS A 139 -34.86 -12.44 17.18
CA LYS A 139 -35.83 -13.39 17.75
C LYS A 139 -36.40 -12.89 19.07
N ALA A 140 -35.56 -12.41 19.98
CA ALA A 140 -36.00 -11.85 21.26
C ALA A 140 -36.92 -10.64 21.04
N ALA A 141 -36.52 -9.70 20.18
CA ALA A 141 -37.34 -8.53 19.86
C ALA A 141 -38.71 -8.91 19.25
N MET A 142 -38.75 -9.92 18.39
CA MET A 142 -40.00 -10.43 17.83
C MET A 142 -40.89 -11.08 18.90
N LEU A 143 -40.31 -11.84 19.83
CA LEU A 143 -41.05 -12.44 20.94
C LEU A 143 -41.61 -11.39 21.90
N GLU A 144 -40.85 -10.34 22.20
CA GLU A 144 -41.35 -9.21 23.00
C GLU A 144 -42.49 -8.48 22.27
N LEU A 145 -42.38 -8.28 20.96
CA LEU A 145 -43.46 -7.68 20.16
C LEU A 145 -44.72 -8.55 20.17
N MET A 146 -44.57 -9.88 20.06
CA MET A 146 -45.69 -10.84 20.13
C MET A 146 -46.39 -10.86 21.49
N ARG A 147 -45.72 -10.45 22.56
CA ARG A 147 -46.29 -10.35 23.91
C ARG A 147 -47.08 -9.05 24.13
N ALA A 148 -46.93 -8.06 23.25
CA ALA A 148 -47.66 -6.80 23.36
C ALA A 148 -49.15 -6.97 23.00
N THR A 149 -50.02 -6.28 23.73
CA THR A 149 -51.48 -6.34 23.55
C THR A 149 -51.96 -5.62 22.29
N LYS A 150 -51.22 -4.63 21.80
CA LYS A 150 -51.46 -3.94 20.53
C LYS A 150 -50.11 -3.65 19.87
N VAL A 151 -50.03 -3.94 18.57
CA VAL A 151 -48.83 -3.73 17.77
C VAL A 151 -49.22 -3.01 16.49
N ASP A 152 -48.45 -1.99 16.13
CA ASP A 152 -48.61 -1.30 14.85
C ASP A 152 -48.24 -2.24 13.68
N PRO A 153 -49.06 -2.34 12.60
CA PRO A 153 -48.77 -3.22 11.48
C PRO A 153 -47.43 -2.99 10.79
N THR A 154 -46.95 -1.74 10.76
CA THR A 154 -45.65 -1.38 10.16
C THR A 154 -44.50 -1.88 11.02
N VAL A 155 -44.59 -1.68 12.34
CA VAL A 155 -43.62 -2.20 13.32
C VAL A 155 -43.57 -3.73 13.27
N TRP A 156 -44.72 -4.40 13.16
CA TRP A 156 -44.76 -5.85 12.97
C TRP A 156 -44.05 -6.30 11.69
N ALA A 157 -44.30 -5.62 10.57
CA ALA A 157 -43.65 -5.94 9.30
C ALA A 157 -42.13 -5.78 9.37
N ASP A 158 -41.65 -4.71 10.01
CA ASP A 158 -40.22 -4.41 10.16
C ASP A 158 -39.51 -5.46 11.04
N HIS A 159 -40.11 -5.83 12.17
CA HIS A 159 -39.55 -6.87 13.04
C HIS A 159 -39.54 -8.25 12.37
N LYS A 160 -40.59 -8.58 11.60
CA LYS A 160 -40.65 -9.80 10.80
C LYS A 160 -39.56 -9.83 9.73
N GLU A 161 -39.36 -8.72 9.03
CA GLU A 161 -38.34 -8.60 7.99
C GLU A 161 -36.93 -8.71 8.58
N ARG A 162 -36.68 -8.03 9.71
CA ARG A 162 -35.40 -8.10 10.42
C ARG A 162 -35.08 -9.52 10.88
N LEU A 163 -36.07 -10.26 11.38
CA LEU A 163 -35.88 -11.67 11.76
C LEU A 163 -35.55 -12.54 10.54
N ARG A 164 -36.24 -12.33 9.42
CA ARG A 164 -35.97 -13.07 8.16
C ARG A 164 -34.54 -12.84 7.69
N GLN A 165 -34.11 -11.58 7.63
CA GLN A 165 -32.74 -11.22 7.21
C GLN A 165 -31.67 -11.83 8.13
N ALA A 166 -31.91 -11.84 9.44
CA ALA A 166 -30.99 -12.46 10.39
C ALA A 166 -30.87 -13.98 10.21
N ILE A 167 -31.98 -14.67 9.89
CA ILE A 167 -31.98 -16.10 9.57
C ILE A 167 -31.16 -16.36 8.30
N ASP A 168 -31.39 -15.60 7.23
CA ASP A 168 -30.70 -15.77 5.95
C ASP A 168 -29.19 -15.53 6.08
N ARG A 169 -28.80 -14.48 6.80
CA ARG A 169 -27.40 -14.14 7.09
C ARG A 169 -26.72 -15.25 7.88
N ARG A 170 -27.35 -15.76 8.93
CA ARG A 170 -26.83 -16.88 9.73
C ARG A 170 -26.59 -18.12 8.88
N ILE A 171 -27.55 -18.51 8.06
CA ILE A 171 -27.43 -19.70 7.18
C ILE A 171 -26.29 -19.51 6.18
N SER A 172 -26.18 -18.33 5.57
CA SER A 172 -25.12 -18.00 4.61
C SER A 172 -23.72 -18.10 5.24
N VAL A 173 -23.53 -17.50 6.42
CA VAL A 173 -22.25 -17.53 7.13
C VAL A 173 -21.91 -18.93 7.64
N GLN A 174 -22.88 -19.66 8.18
CA GLN A 174 -22.66 -21.03 8.64
C GLN A 174 -22.22 -21.96 7.50
N ARG A 175 -22.79 -21.80 6.30
CA ARG A 175 -22.36 -22.56 5.11
C ARG A 175 -20.95 -22.19 4.67
N ALA A 176 -20.54 -20.94 4.80
CA ALA A 176 -19.19 -20.50 4.49
C ALA A 176 -18.16 -20.99 5.51
N TYR A 177 -18.52 -21.10 6.79
CA TYR A 177 -17.63 -21.59 7.85
C TYR A 177 -17.41 -23.12 7.82
N LEU A 178 -18.40 -23.88 7.33
CA LEU A 178 -18.35 -25.35 7.26
C LEU A 178 -17.73 -25.90 5.96
N ARG A 179 -17.37 -25.03 5.00
CA ARG A 179 -16.64 -25.39 3.77
C ARG A 179 -15.14 -25.35 4.02
#